data_AF-A0A957NEJ1-F1
#
_entry.id   AF-A0A957NEJ1-F1
#
_cell.length_a   1.000
_cell.length_b   1.000
_cell.length_c   1.000
_cell.angle_alpha   90.00
_cell.angle_beta   90.00
_cell.angle_gamma   90.00
#
_symmetry.space_group_name_H-M   'P 1'
#
loop_
_entity.id
_entity.type
_entity.pdbx_description
1 polymer ?
#
loop_
_entity_poly.entity_id
_entity_poly.type
_entity_poly.pdbx_seq_one_letter_code
_entity_poly.pdbx_strand_id
1 'polypeptide(L)' 'MAYARIKATKSRRIPWHPSQRIEDLPDGGCRRTFQIALPFEMKPWIRQWGSEVVVEEPSWMREGLDSS' A
#
# COMPACT_ATOMS: atom_id res chain seq x y z
N MET A 1 -13.34 0.00 10.27
CA MET A 1 -12.09 -0.69 9.89
C MET A 1 -11.93 -0.58 8.39
N ALA A 2 -10.88 0.08 7.92
CA ALA A 2 -10.56 0.19 6.51
C ALA A 2 -9.52 -0.88 6.13
N TYR A 3 -9.63 -1.39 4.92
CA TYR A 3 -8.71 -2.37 4.38
C TYR A 3 -7.98 -1.74 3.21
N ALA A 4 -6.65 -1.85 3.19
CA ALA A 4 -5.83 -1.32 2.10
C ALA A 4 -5.05 -2.44 1.44
N ARG A 5 -5.11 -2.47 0.11
CA ARG A 5 -4.36 -3.39 -0.75
C ARG A 5 -3.55 -2.57 -1.74
N ILE A 6 -2.26 -2.80 -1.75
CA ILE A 6 -1.33 -2.11 -2.63
C ILE A 6 -0.47 -3.13 -3.38
N LYS A 7 -0.03 -2.78 -4.57
CA LYS A 7 0.92 -3.53 -5.37
C LYS A 7 2.23 -2.73 -5.47
N ALA A 8 3.37 -3.36 -5.26
CA ALA A 8 4.69 -2.72 -5.31
C ALA A 8 5.67 -3.51 -6.19
N THR A 9 6.53 -2.80 -6.94
CA THR A 9 7.42 -3.39 -7.96
C THR A 9 8.61 -4.16 -7.39
N LYS A 10 9.26 -3.68 -6.31
CA LYS A 10 10.10 -4.49 -5.40
C LYS A 10 10.74 -3.64 -4.31
N SER A 11 10.39 -3.88 -3.06
CA SER A 11 11.35 -3.79 -1.94
C SER A 11 10.80 -4.59 -0.76
N ARG A 12 11.60 -5.48 -0.17
CA ARG A 12 11.21 -6.21 1.06
C ARG A 12 11.58 -5.35 2.27
N ARG A 13 11.02 -4.14 2.33
CA ARG A 13 11.17 -3.26 3.50
C ARG A 13 10.54 -3.89 4.73
N ILE A 14 11.07 -3.51 5.89
CA ILE A 14 10.64 -3.88 7.24
C ILE A 14 9.12 -3.73 7.34
N PRO A 15 8.40 -4.65 8.01
CA PRO A 15 6.96 -4.50 8.23
C PRO A 15 6.61 -3.14 8.82
N TRP A 16 5.78 -2.37 8.12
CA TRP A 16 5.31 -1.06 8.59
C TRP A 16 4.16 -1.19 9.59
N HIS A 17 3.32 -2.21 9.42
CA HIS A 17 2.14 -2.43 10.26
C HIS A 17 2.09 -3.87 10.77
N PRO A 18 1.62 -4.12 12.01
CA PRO A 18 1.49 -5.47 12.55
C PRO A 18 0.58 -6.38 11.72
N SER A 19 -0.46 -5.83 11.10
CA SER A 19 -1.38 -6.60 10.26
C SER A 19 -0.87 -6.82 8.82
N GLN A 20 0.35 -6.38 8.51
CA GLN A 20 0.85 -6.39 7.13
C GLN A 20 0.98 -7.84 6.64
N ARG A 21 0.33 -8.14 5.51
CA ARG A 21 0.53 -9.38 4.76
C ARG A 21 1.18 -9.08 3.42
N ILE A 22 2.09 -9.94 2.99
CA ILE A 22 2.78 -9.84 1.71
C ILE A 22 2.50 -11.10 0.91
N GLU A 23 2.12 -10.93 -0.35
CA GLU A 23 1.93 -11.98 -1.35
C GLU A 23 2.83 -11.65 -2.54
N ASP A 24 3.71 -12.58 -2.91
CA ASP A 24 4.55 -12.41 -4.10
C ASP A 24 3.71 -12.65 -5.35
N LEU A 25 3.87 -11.78 -6.36
CA LEU A 25 3.10 -11.84 -7.60
C LEU A 25 3.93 -12.49 -8.73
N PRO A 26 3.29 -13.16 -9.71
CA PRO A 26 4.00 -13.82 -10.82
C PRO A 26 4.85 -12.88 -11.70
N ASP A 27 4.56 -11.58 -11.69
CA ASP A 27 5.31 -10.55 -12.43
C ASP A 27 6.60 -10.10 -11.71
N GLY A 28 6.94 -10.73 -10.58
CA GLY A 28 8.11 -10.41 -9.78
C GLY A 28 7.92 -9.26 -8.79
N GLY A 29 6.72 -8.67 -8.73
CA GLY A 29 6.31 -7.70 -7.71
C GLY A 29 5.75 -8.35 -6.45
N CYS A 30 5.23 -7.53 -5.55
CA CYS A 30 4.52 -8.00 -4.35
C CYS A 30 3.23 -7.22 -4.10
N ARG A 31 2.19 -7.91 -3.65
CA ARG A 31 0.97 -7.33 -3.11
C ARG A 31 1.07 -7.26 -1.60
N ARG A 32 0.74 -6.10 -1.04
CA ARG A 32 0.74 -5.86 0.40
C ARG A 32 -0.66 -5.48 0.86
N THR A 33 -1.07 -6.08 1.95
CA THR A 33 -2.41 -5.96 2.53
C THR A 33 -2.33 -5.49 3.97
N PHE A 34 -3.19 -4.54 4.34
CA PHE A 34 -3.24 -3.92 5.65
C PHE A 34 -4.67 -3.81 6.16
N GLN A 35 -4.83 -3.98 7.48
CA GLN A 35 -6.05 -3.65 8.22
C GLN A 35 -5.73 -2.40 9.03
N ILE A 36 -6.30 -1.26 8.65
CA ILE A 36 -6.02 0.03 9.27
C ILE A 36 -7.29 0.61 9.88
N ALA A 37 -7.15 1.31 11.00
CA ALA A 37 -8.28 2.00 11.62
C ALA A 37 -8.63 3.26 10.82
N LEU A 38 -7.61 4.05 10.46
CA LEU A 38 -7.78 5.33 9.78
C LEU A 38 -6.88 5.45 8.53
N PRO A 39 -7.41 5.87 7.38
CA PRO A 39 -6.62 5.95 6.14
C PRO A 39 -5.49 6.98 6.14
N PHE A 40 -5.61 8.01 6.98
CA PHE A 40 -4.63 9.10 7.00
C PHE A 40 -3.23 8.59 7.39
N GLU A 41 -3.16 7.54 8.20
CA GLU A 41 -1.91 6.94 8.68
C GLU A 41 -1.09 6.33 7.54
N MET A 42 -1.75 5.86 6.48
CA MET A 42 -1.09 5.22 5.33
C MET A 42 -0.60 6.20 4.28
N LYS A 43 -1.22 7.37 4.11
CA LYS A 43 -0.89 8.29 3.00
C LYS A 43 0.59 8.72 2.99
N PRO A 44 1.19 9.15 4.12
CA PRO A 44 2.61 9.51 4.16
C PRO A 44 3.53 8.31 3.89
N TRP A 45 3.13 7.11 4.32
CA TRP A 45 3.89 5.90 4.08
C TRP A 45 3.86 5.51 2.60
N ILE A 46 2.68 5.51 1.95
CA ILE A 46 2.54 5.23 0.51
C ILE A 46 3.35 6.23 -0.32
N ARG A 47 3.34 7.52 0.04
CA ARG A 47 4.12 8.56 -0.65
C ARG A 47 5.63 8.30 -0.66
N GLN A 48 6.18 7.62 0.36
CA GLN A 48 7.60 7.25 0.37
C GLN A 48 7.99 6.22 -0.70
N TRP A 49 7.02 5.54 -1.30
CA TRP A 49 7.25 4.60 -2.41
C TRP A 49 7.16 5.29 -3.78
N GLY A 50 6.58 6.49 -3.85
CA GLY A 50 6.39 7.20 -5.11
C GLY A 50 5.67 6.35 -6.17
N SER A 51 6.23 6.31 -7.38
CA SER A 51 5.71 5.56 -8.53
C SER A 51 5.87 4.04 -8.44
N GLU A 52 6.57 3.54 -7.42
CA GLU A 52 6.82 2.10 -7.27
C GLU A 52 5.66 1.35 -6.61
N VAL A 53 4.59 2.06 -6.24
CA VAL A 53 3.40 1.49 -5.60
C VAL A 53 2.12 1.93 -6.30
N VAL A 54 1.17 1.01 -6.41
CA VAL A 54 -0.19 1.27 -6.88
C VAL A 54 -1.17 0.83 -5.81
N VAL A 55 -2.07 1.72 -5.39
CA VAL A 55 -3.18 1.36 -4.50
C VAL A 55 -4.25 0.64 -5.32
N GLU A 56 -4.46 -0.64 -5.06
CA GLU A 56 -5.50 -1.43 -5.72
C GLU A 56 -6.86 -1.17 -5.07
N GLU A 57 -6.92 -1.21 -3.75
CA GLU A 57 -8.11 -0.93 -2.94
C GLU A 57 -7.71 -0.22 -1.63
N PRO A 58 -8.58 0.63 -1.09
CA PRO A 58 -9.83 1.10 -1.67
C PRO A 58 -9.59 2.25 -2.66
N SER A 59 -10.49 2.45 -3.64
CA SER A 59 -10.30 3.43 -4.73
C SER A 59 -10.12 4.87 -4.24
N TRP A 60 -10.88 5.30 -3.22
CA TRP A 60 -10.76 6.64 -2.63
C TRP A 60 -9.37 6.92 -2.04
N MET A 61 -8.60 5.88 -1.67
CA MET A 61 -7.24 6.05 -1.19
C MET A 61 -6.28 6.39 -2.34
N ARG A 62 -6.56 5.87 -3.55
CA ARG A 62 -5.82 6.21 -4.78
C ARG A 62 -6.05 7.67 -5.17
N GLU A 63 -7.31 8.10 -5.21
CA GLU A 63 -7.70 9.48 -5.60
C GLU A 63 -7.02 10.55 -4.73
N GLY A 64 -6.83 10.28 -3.43
CA GLY A 64 -6.17 11.20 -2.51
C GLY A 64 -4.64 11.25 -2.59
N LEU A 65 -4.02 10.46 -3.48
CA LEU A 65 -2.57 10.49 -3.74
C LEU A 65 -2.22 11.38 -4.94
N ASP A 66 -3.13 11.51 -5.91
CA ASP A 66 -2.91 12.27 -7.16
C ASP A 66 -3.09 13.79 -6.99
N SER A 67 -3.48 14.26 -5.79
CA SER A 67 -3.81 15.67 -5.52
C SER A 67 -2.62 16.56 -5.09
N SER A 68 -1.39 16.29 -5.54
CA SER A 68 -0.19 17.06 -5.16
C SER A 68 0.46 17.77 -6.35
#